data_AF-X1R8F3-F1
#
_entry.id   AF-X1R8F3-F1
#
_cell.length_a   1.000
_cell.length_b   1.000
_cell.length_c   1.000
_cell.angle_alpha   90.00
_cell.angle_beta   90.00
_cell.angle_gamma   90.00
#
_symmetry.space_group_name_H-M   'P 1'
#
loop_
_entity.id
_entity.type
_entity.pdbx_description
1 polymer ?
#
loop_
_entity_poly.entity_id
_entity_poly.type
_entity_poly.pdbx_seq_one_letter_code
_entity_poly.pdbx_strand_id
1 'polypeptide(L)'
;CRNIDYRRDVGEFWQTPSETLASKLGDCEDTSLLLCSLLRNANARVALGSFQGYGHAWCQLDGQILETTYSSARPVADPQDYCPYIYFNDAQVIELWPGALGEVFELGRDEELKLSLMAEAVE
;
A
#
# COMPACT_ATOMS: atom_id res chain seq x y z
N CYS A 1 -0.51 10.93 0.48
CA CYS A 1 -1.84 11.54 0.25
C CYS A 1 -1.90 12.94 0.90
N ARG A 2 -2.14 14.06 0.18
CA ARG A 2 -1.95 15.44 0.73
C ARG A 2 -2.77 15.81 1.98
N ASN A 3 -3.84 15.07 2.30
CA ASN A 3 -4.77 15.38 3.39
C ASN A 3 -4.84 14.29 4.47
N ILE A 4 -4.00 13.26 4.39
CA ILE A 4 -3.94 12.14 5.34
C ILE A 4 -2.49 12.03 5.81
N ASP A 5 -2.26 12.22 7.10
CA ASP A 5 -0.94 12.12 7.71
C ASP A 5 -0.58 10.65 7.98
N TYR A 6 0.69 10.33 7.85
CA TYR A 6 1.17 8.98 8.13
C TYR A 6 1.15 8.69 9.63
N ARG A 7 0.61 7.53 10.03
CA ARG A 7 0.60 7.05 11.42
C ARG A 7 0.96 5.57 11.43
N ARG A 8 1.89 5.20 12.31
CA ARG A 8 2.17 3.79 12.63
C ARG A 8 1.18 3.26 13.65
N ASP A 9 0.66 2.07 13.41
CA ASP A 9 -0.28 1.43 14.33
C ASP A 9 0.39 0.56 15.40
N VAL A 10 -0.17 0.58 16.62
CA VAL A 10 0.24 -0.29 17.73
C VAL A 10 -0.60 -1.56 17.67
N GLY A 11 -0.06 -2.59 17.02
CA GLY A 11 -0.84 -3.74 16.56
C GLY A 11 -1.35 -3.49 15.14
N GLU A 12 -1.48 -4.57 14.36
CA GLU A 12 -1.89 -4.53 12.95
C GLU A 12 -3.39 -4.28 12.84
N PHE A 13 -3.79 -3.00 12.78
CA PHE A 13 -5.18 -2.62 12.58
C PHE A 13 -5.35 -1.95 11.23
N TRP A 14 -6.16 -2.56 10.37
CA TRP A 14 -6.44 -2.03 9.04
C TRP A 14 -7.70 -1.17 9.09
N GLN A 15 -7.55 0.13 8.88
CA GLN A 15 -8.65 1.08 8.89
C GLN A 15 -9.54 0.91 7.65
N THR A 16 -10.83 1.08 7.86
CA THR A 16 -11.78 1.27 6.76
C THR A 16 -11.54 2.63 6.08
N PRO A 17 -11.92 2.79 4.79
CA PRO A 17 -11.84 4.09 4.11
C PRO A 17 -12.51 5.24 4.87
N SER A 18 -13.62 4.97 5.55
CA SER A 18 -14.31 5.95 6.39
C SER A 18 -13.51 6.34 7.63
N GLU A 19 -12.82 5.40 8.26
CA GLU A 19 -11.97 5.67 9.42
C GLU A 19 -10.75 6.49 9.01
N THR A 20 -10.06 6.13 7.91
CA THR A 20 -8.94 6.90 7.36
C THR A 20 -9.35 8.35 7.05
N LEU A 21 -10.53 8.55 6.45
CA LEU A 21 -11.05 9.90 6.18
C LEU A 21 -11.40 10.68 7.45
N ALA A 22 -11.99 10.02 8.45
CA ALA A 22 -12.41 10.65 9.69
C ALA A 22 -11.22 11.03 10.58
N SER A 23 -10.24 10.13 10.71
CA SER A 23 -9.04 10.31 11.51
C SER A 23 -8.03 11.24 10.82
N LYS A 24 -8.05 11.26 9.48
CA LYS A 24 -6.99 11.85 8.63
C LYS A 24 -5.62 11.23 8.90
N LEU A 25 -5.60 9.99 9.38
CA LEU A 25 -4.41 9.24 9.72
C LEU A 25 -4.46 7.87 9.05
N GLY A 26 -3.33 7.40 8.55
CA GLY A 26 -3.19 6.02 8.07
C GLY A 26 -1.82 5.74 7.47
N ASP A 27 -1.48 4.46 7.40
CA ASP A 27 -0.25 3.96 6.81
C ASP A 27 -0.49 3.46 5.36
N CYS A 28 0.35 2.54 4.88
CA CYS A 28 0.36 2.12 3.49
C CYS A 28 -0.91 1.35 3.10
N GLU A 29 -1.39 0.45 3.96
CA GLU A 29 -2.61 -0.33 3.75
C GLU A 29 -3.85 0.55 3.81
N ASP A 30 -3.94 1.45 4.79
CA ASP A 30 -5.10 2.31 5.01
C ASP A 30 -5.33 3.24 3.82
N THR A 31 -4.24 3.87 3.37
CA THR A 31 -4.30 4.80 2.23
C THR A 31 -4.53 4.07 0.91
N SER A 32 -4.05 2.82 0.78
CA SER A 32 -4.33 1.96 -0.36
C SER A 32 -5.79 1.53 -0.42
N LEU A 33 -6.36 1.11 0.72
CA LEU A 33 -7.77 0.75 0.86
C LEU A 33 -8.68 1.94 0.51
N LEU A 34 -8.36 3.12 1.04
CA LEU A 34 -9.08 4.35 0.73
C LEU A 34 -9.05 4.66 -0.78
N LEU A 35 -7.85 4.64 -1.40
CA LEU A 35 -7.74 4.95 -2.82
C LEU A 35 -8.45 3.91 -3.70
N CYS A 36 -8.30 2.62 -3.40
CA CYS A 36 -8.99 1.55 -4.10
C CYS A 36 -10.53 1.72 -4.00
N SER A 37 -11.04 2.10 -2.83
CA SER A 37 -12.47 2.37 -2.62
C SER A 37 -12.98 3.55 -3.45
N LEU A 38 -12.20 4.64 -3.54
CA LEU A 38 -12.53 5.80 -4.37
C LEU A 38 -12.52 5.45 -5.87
N LEU A 39 -11.67 4.52 -6.28
CA LEU A 39 -11.52 4.05 -7.66
C LEU A 39 -12.37 2.80 -7.97
N ARG A 40 -13.33 2.43 -7.13
CA ARG A 40 -14.08 1.16 -7.24
C ARG A 40 -14.80 0.91 -8.58
N ASN A 41 -15.12 1.98 -9.32
CA ASN A 41 -15.76 1.86 -10.63
C ASN A 41 -14.75 1.68 -11.78
N ALA A 42 -13.46 1.68 -11.46
CA ALA A 42 -12.36 1.36 -12.34
C ALA A 42 -11.71 0.04 -11.91
N ASN A 43 -10.79 -0.46 -12.72
CA ASN A 43 -10.07 -1.70 -12.45
C ASN A 43 -8.93 -1.47 -11.45
N ALA A 44 -9.32 -1.06 -10.23
CA ALA A 44 -8.44 -0.82 -9.11
C ALA A 44 -8.35 -2.04 -8.18
N ARG A 45 -7.15 -2.29 -7.66
CA ARG A 45 -6.87 -3.30 -6.63
C ARG A 45 -5.84 -2.74 -5.65
N VAL A 46 -5.91 -3.19 -4.40
CA VAL A 46 -4.79 -3.07 -3.47
C VAL A 46 -3.83 -4.22 -3.74
N ALA A 47 -2.53 -3.92 -3.73
CA ALA A 47 -1.47 -4.90 -3.76
C ALA A 47 -0.81 -4.97 -2.38
N LEU A 48 -0.47 -6.19 -1.94
CA LEU A 48 0.48 -6.39 -0.84
C LEU A 48 1.68 -7.12 -1.39
N GLY A 49 2.86 -6.74 -0.91
CA GLY A 49 4.09 -7.40 -1.29
C GLY A 49 5.29 -6.74 -0.66
N SER A 50 6.42 -6.79 -1.37
CA SER A 50 7.63 -6.12 -0.93
C SER A 50 7.94 -4.89 -1.78
N PHE A 51 8.39 -3.84 -1.11
CA PHE A 51 9.07 -2.70 -1.72
C PHE A 51 10.48 -2.64 -1.16
N GLN A 52 11.49 -2.82 -2.02
CA GLN A 52 12.91 -2.87 -1.62
C GLN A 52 13.20 -3.90 -0.50
N GLY A 53 12.46 -5.02 -0.48
CA GLY A 53 12.62 -6.08 0.52
C GLY A 53 11.81 -5.92 1.81
N TYR A 54 11.04 -4.83 1.95
CA TYR A 54 10.19 -4.58 3.13
C TYR A 54 8.71 -4.71 2.80
N GLY A 55 7.90 -5.16 3.76
CA GLY A 55 6.45 -5.23 3.61
C GLY A 55 5.85 -3.87 3.21
N HIS A 56 5.00 -3.89 2.17
CA HIS A 56 4.35 -2.69 1.66
C HIS A 56 2.99 -2.98 1.03
N ALA A 57 2.14 -1.96 1.05
CA ALA A 57 0.84 -1.95 0.40
C ALA A 57 0.73 -0.72 -0.51
N TRP A 58 0.14 -0.90 -1.69
CA TRP A 58 -0.11 0.17 -2.65
C TRP A 58 -1.40 -0.09 -3.43
N CYS A 59 -1.89 0.91 -4.17
CA CYS A 59 -2.99 0.73 -5.09
C CYS A 59 -2.46 0.50 -6.52
N GLN A 60 -3.11 -0.35 -7.30
CA GLN A 60 -2.84 -0.51 -8.73
C GLN A 60 -4.12 -0.21 -9.53
N LEU A 61 -3.99 0.60 -10.57
CA LEU A 61 -5.07 0.96 -11.49
C LEU A 61 -4.64 0.60 -12.91
N ASP A 62 -5.33 -0.35 -13.55
CA ASP A 62 -5.03 -0.77 -14.93
C ASP A 62 -3.55 -1.10 -15.18
N GLY A 63 -2.91 -1.75 -14.20
CA GLY A 63 -1.49 -2.10 -14.25
C GLY A 63 -0.54 -1.02 -13.73
N GLN A 64 -0.95 0.25 -13.69
CA GLN A 64 -0.16 1.35 -13.13
C GLN A 64 -0.14 1.29 -11.60
N ILE A 65 1.06 1.27 -11.02
CA ILE A 65 1.25 1.39 -9.57
C ILE A 65 1.00 2.85 -9.15
N LEU A 66 0.14 3.03 -8.15
CA LEU A 66 -0.14 4.28 -7.48
C LEU A 66 0.36 4.16 -6.05
N GLU A 67 1.49 4.80 -5.77
CA GLU A 67 1.98 4.93 -4.41
C GLU A 67 1.04 5.85 -3.62
N THR A 68 0.65 5.43 -2.42
CA THR A 68 -0.38 6.12 -1.62
C THR A 68 0.18 6.77 -0.35
N THR A 69 1.38 6.37 0.06
CA THR A 69 2.06 6.85 1.27
C THR A 69 2.28 8.37 1.23
N TYR A 70 2.22 9.02 2.40
CA TYR A 70 2.21 10.49 2.50
C TYR A 70 3.35 11.18 1.75
N SER A 71 4.59 10.75 1.96
CA SER A 71 5.80 11.36 1.40
C SER A 71 5.98 11.13 -0.10
N SER A 72 5.26 10.18 -0.70
CA SER A 72 5.57 9.66 -2.03
C SER A 72 4.35 9.48 -2.93
N ALA A 73 3.17 9.97 -2.54
CA ALA A 73 1.92 9.71 -3.27
C ALA A 73 1.98 10.18 -4.74
N ARG A 74 2.16 9.23 -5.66
CA ARG A 74 2.40 9.47 -7.09
C ARG A 74 2.14 8.21 -7.92
N PRO A 75 1.87 8.36 -9.23
CA PRO A 75 2.09 7.26 -10.18
C PRO A 75 3.57 6.89 -10.20
N VAL A 76 3.88 5.60 -10.02
CA VAL A 76 5.26 5.09 -10.03
C VAL A 76 5.72 4.87 -11.48
N ALA A 77 6.76 5.58 -11.90
CA ALA A 77 7.31 5.46 -13.25
C ALA A 77 8.24 4.25 -13.42
N ASP A 78 8.95 3.86 -12.36
CA ASP A 78 9.88 2.73 -12.34
C ASP A 78 9.46 1.72 -11.27
N PRO A 79 8.74 0.64 -11.64
CA PRO A 79 8.16 -0.30 -10.68
C PRO A 79 9.11 -1.44 -10.29
N GLN A 80 10.39 -1.41 -10.69
CA GLN A 80 11.31 -2.56 -10.51
C GLN A 80 11.46 -3.01 -9.06
N ASP A 81 11.37 -2.07 -8.12
CA ASP A 81 11.49 -2.35 -6.68
C ASP A 81 10.17 -2.80 -6.02
N TYR A 82 9.06 -2.78 -6.75
CA TYR A 82 7.75 -3.19 -6.27
C TYR A 82 7.46 -4.63 -6.71
N CYS A 83 7.51 -5.56 -5.76
CA CYS A 83 7.22 -6.96 -5.98
C CYS A 83 5.84 -7.29 -5.35
N PRO A 84 4.75 -7.37 -6.14
CA PRO A 84 3.45 -7.78 -5.64
C PRO A 84 3.44 -9.26 -5.29
N TYR A 85 2.78 -9.61 -4.20
CA TYR A 85 2.55 -11.00 -3.77
C TYR A 85 1.09 -11.35 -3.97
N ILE A 86 0.21 -10.42 -3.56
CA ILE A 86 -1.23 -10.55 -3.73
C ILE A 86 -1.84 -9.27 -4.29
N TYR A 87 -2.98 -9.42 -4.95
CA TYR A 87 -3.89 -8.32 -5.29
C TYR A 87 -5.27 -8.60 -4.72
N PHE A 88 -5.95 -7.58 -4.20
CA PHE A 88 -7.31 -7.74 -3.73
C PHE A 88 -8.16 -6.48 -3.89
N ASN A 89 -9.47 -6.67 -3.86
CA ASN A 89 -10.47 -5.62 -3.71
C ASN A 89 -11.69 -6.20 -2.96
N ASP A 90 -12.84 -5.52 -3.01
CA ASP A 90 -14.08 -5.95 -2.35
C ASP A 90 -14.72 -7.22 -2.94
N ALA A 91 -14.30 -7.63 -4.14
CA ALA A 91 -14.88 -8.76 -4.86
C ALA A 91 -13.94 -9.97 -4.98
N GLN A 92 -12.63 -9.76 -4.96
CA GLN A 92 -11.66 -10.82 -5.23
C GLN A 92 -10.36 -10.66 -4.43
N VAL A 93 -9.72 -11.80 -4.19
CA VAL A 93 -8.33 -11.91 -3.73
C VAL A 93 -7.60 -12.80 -4.74
N ILE A 94 -6.43 -12.36 -5.18
CA ILE A 94 -5.58 -13.03 -6.17
C ILE A 94 -4.20 -13.18 -5.55
N GLU A 95 -3.79 -14.43 -5.30
CA GLU A 95 -2.40 -14.75 -4.97
C GLU A 95 -1.63 -14.98 -6.28
N LEU A 96 -0.43 -14.39 -6.41
CA LEU A 96 0.38 -14.55 -7.62
C LEU A 96 1.11 -15.90 -7.68
N TRP A 97 1.24 -16.57 -6.55
CA TRP A 97 1.62 -17.97 -6.44
C TRP A 97 0.95 -18.60 -5.21
N PRO A 98 0.79 -19.94 -5.15
CA PRO A 98 0.18 -20.58 -4.00
C PRO A 98 0.95 -20.27 -2.70
N GLY A 99 0.29 -19.68 -1.70
CA GLY A 99 0.89 -19.36 -0.40
C GLY A 99 1.41 -17.93 -0.29
N ALA A 100 1.33 -17.12 -1.36
CA ALA A 100 1.80 -15.74 -1.37
C ALA A 100 1.15 -14.87 -0.28
N LEU A 101 -0.12 -15.15 0.06
CA LEU A 101 -0.81 -14.46 1.15
C LEU A 101 -0.20 -14.76 2.53
N GLY A 102 0.30 -15.98 2.75
CA GLY A 102 1.00 -16.30 4.00
C GLY A 102 2.36 -15.59 4.06
N GLU A 103 3.12 -15.69 2.97
CA GLU A 103 4.46 -15.12 2.84
C GLU A 103 4.47 -13.59 3.05
N VAL A 104 3.45 -12.88 2.55
CA VAL A 104 3.42 -11.41 2.70
C VAL A 104 3.30 -10.96 4.16
N PHE A 105 2.65 -11.75 5.02
CA PHE A 105 2.56 -11.46 6.45
C PHE A 105 3.82 -11.90 7.23
N GLU A 106 4.70 -12.68 6.61
CA GLU A 106 6.01 -13.03 7.17
C GLU A 106 7.09 -11.98 6.85
N LEU A 107 6.81 -11.05 5.91
CA LEU A 107 7.72 -9.96 5.60
C LEU A 107 7.96 -9.08 6.84
N GLY A 108 9.24 -8.87 7.15
CA GLY A 108 9.65 -7.90 8.17
C GLY A 108 9.18 -6.49 7.81
N ARG A 109 8.67 -5.77 8.81
CA ARG A 109 8.25 -4.37 8.67
C ARG A 109 9.24 -3.49 9.39
N ASP A 110 10.02 -2.73 8.62
CA ASP A 110 10.86 -1.66 9.14
C ASP A 110 10.41 -0.34 8.52
N GLU A 111 9.32 0.20 9.06
CA GLU A 111 8.66 1.38 8.50
C GLU A 111 9.50 2.66 8.65
N GLU A 112 10.35 2.74 9.68
CA GLU A 112 11.27 3.87 9.88
C GLU A 112 12.39 3.86 8.83
N LEU A 113 12.99 2.68 8.58
CA LEU A 113 13.96 2.52 7.50
C LEU A 113 13.32 2.74 6.13
N LYS A 114 12.11 2.22 5.91
CA LYS A 114 11.34 2.42 4.68
C LYS A 114 11.07 3.90 4.42
N LEU A 115 10.59 4.65 5.42
CA LEU A 115 10.40 6.10 5.31
C LEU A 115 11.71 6.84 5.03
N SER A 116 12.82 6.40 5.62
CA SER A 116 14.15 6.97 5.38
C SER A 116 14.61 6.73 3.94
N LEU A 117 14.50 5.50 3.44
CA LEU A 117 14.81 5.14 2.05
C LEU A 117 13.91 5.87 1.05
N MET A 118 12.63 6.05 1.38
CA MET A 118 11.69 6.84 0.58
C MET A 118 12.06 8.32 0.55
N ALA A 119 12.58 8.88 1.65
CA ALA A 119 13.05 10.26 1.69
C ALA A 119 14.31 10.45 0.85
N GLU A 120 15.28 9.51 0.93
CA GLU A 120 16.49 9.51 0.09
C GLU A 120 16.18 9.46 -1.41
N ALA A 121 15.13 8.73 -1.82
CA ALA A 121 14.74 8.61 -3.22
C ALA A 121 14.11 9.88 -3.84
N VAL A 122 13.90 10.95 -3.05
CA VAL A 122 13.25 12.19 -3.48
C VAL A 122 14.22 13.40 -3.43
N GLU A 123 15.45 13.22 -2.95
CA GLU A 123 16.57 14.19 -3.11
C GLU A 123 17.25 14.09 -4.48
#